data_AF-A0A850EVG3-F1
#
_entry.id   AF-A0A850EVG3-F1
#
_cell.length_a   1.000
_cell.length_b   1.000
_cell.length_c   1.000
_cell.angle_alpha   90.00
_cell.angle_beta   90.00
_cell.angle_gamma   90.00
#
_symmetry.space_group_name_H-M   'P 1'
#
loop_
_entity.id
_entity.type
_entity.pdbx_description
1 polymer ?
#
loop_
_entity_poly.entity_id
_entity_poly.type
_entity_poly.pdbx_seq_one_letter_code
_entity_poly.pdbx_strand_id
1 'polypeptide(L)'
;MQYLRPFTPPSPAQHEKLTTRLTSANMYHATSYQRLLHYLTETPTALSAGDLSAVTNIPLPTTYRALRRLADRGLVDWYTDKSAVARWYAVRSGHNKNYCTACNRPYVEHE
;
A
#
# COMPACT_ATOMS: atom_id res chain seq x y z
N MET A 1 9.93 -16.74 3.96
CA MET A 1 10.23 -15.51 3.19
C MET A 1 9.07 -15.26 2.25
N GLN A 2 8.39 -14.11 2.34
CA GLN A 2 7.41 -13.71 1.33
C GLN A 2 8.18 -13.25 0.07
N TYR A 3 7.86 -13.83 -1.08
CA TYR A 3 8.42 -13.39 -2.35
C TYR A 3 7.74 -12.08 -2.76
N LEU A 4 8.47 -10.97 -2.62
CA LEU A 4 8.04 -9.66 -3.13
C LEU A 4 8.14 -9.65 -4.65
N ARG A 5 7.13 -9.09 -5.33
CA ARG A 5 7.19 -8.90 -6.78
C ARG A 5 8.16 -7.76 -7.10
N PRO A 6 8.90 -7.82 -8.21
CA PRO A 6 9.70 -6.68 -8.65
C PRO A 6 8.79 -5.48 -8.94
N PHE A 7 9.25 -4.27 -8.56
CA PHE A 7 8.51 -3.05 -8.84
C PHE A 7 8.51 -2.78 -10.35
N THR A 8 7.33 -2.65 -10.93
CA THR A 8 7.15 -2.14 -12.29
C THR A 8 6.59 -0.73 -12.20
N PRO A 9 7.15 0.26 -12.91
CA PRO A 9 6.59 1.61 -12.91
C PRO A 9 5.22 1.64 -13.60
N PRO A 10 4.31 2.53 -13.17
CA PRO A 10 2.97 2.61 -13.75
C PRO A 10 3.02 3.04 -15.21
N SER A 11 2.22 2.41 -16.06
CA SER A 11 1.96 2.86 -17.43
C SER A 11 1.25 4.23 -17.44
N PRO A 12 1.20 4.96 -18.56
CA PRO A 12 0.53 6.26 -18.64
C PRO A 12 -0.94 6.21 -18.17
N ALA A 13 -1.68 5.18 -18.58
CA ALA A 13 -3.06 4.98 -18.16
C ALA A 13 -3.19 4.65 -16.66
N GLN A 14 -2.25 3.88 -16.10
CA GLN A 14 -2.22 3.62 -14.64
C GLN A 14 -1.86 4.89 -13.87
N HIS A 15 -0.94 5.69 -14.40
CA HIS A 15 -0.53 6.97 -13.81
C HIS A 15 -1.71 7.95 -13.75
N GLU A 16 -2.52 8.06 -14.80
CA GLU A 16 -3.73 8.88 -14.81
C GLU A 16 -4.74 8.43 -13.74
N LYS A 17 -4.98 7.12 -13.61
CA LYS A 17 -5.85 6.56 -12.57
C LYS A 17 -5.35 6.86 -11.16
N LEU A 18 -4.04 6.70 -10.92
CA LEU A 18 -3.41 7.00 -9.64
C LEU A 18 -3.49 8.49 -9.30
N THR A 19 -3.26 9.35 -10.30
CA THR A 19 -3.35 10.80 -10.16
C THR A 19 -4.77 11.21 -9.81
N THR A 20 -5.77 10.66 -10.50
CA THR A 20 -7.19 10.90 -10.19
C THR A 20 -7.54 10.50 -8.76
N ARG A 21 -7.05 9.33 -8.29
CA ARG A 21 -7.24 8.87 -6.90
C ARG A 21 -6.57 9.79 -5.87
N LEU A 22 -5.37 10.30 -6.16
CA LEU A 22 -4.68 11.22 -5.26
C LEU A 22 -5.37 12.59 -5.22
N THR A 23 -5.83 13.09 -6.37
CA THR A 23 -6.59 14.35 -6.47
C THR A 23 -7.91 14.26 -5.71
N SER A 24 -8.68 13.17 -5.86
CA SER A 24 -9.94 13.00 -5.13
C SER A 24 -9.73 12.90 -3.62
N ALA A 25 -8.56 12.43 -3.19
CA ALA A 25 -8.13 12.43 -1.78
C ALA A 25 -7.49 13.76 -1.33
N ASN A 26 -7.49 14.80 -2.18
CA ASN A 26 -6.89 16.13 -1.95
C ASN A 26 -5.40 16.07 -1.59
N MET A 27 -4.64 15.16 -2.22
CA MET A 27 -3.21 14.97 -2.00
C MET A 27 -2.37 15.53 -3.15
N TYR A 28 -1.20 16.08 -2.82
CA TYR A 28 -0.19 16.49 -3.80
C TYR A 28 0.36 15.26 -4.56
N HIS A 29 0.65 15.40 -5.85
CA HIS A 29 1.12 14.31 -6.72
C HIS A 29 2.62 14.04 -6.58
N ALA A 30 3.06 13.68 -5.37
CA ALA A 30 4.44 13.25 -5.20
C ALA A 30 4.64 11.86 -5.83
N THR A 31 5.72 11.70 -6.62
CA THR A 31 6.10 10.43 -7.27
C THR A 31 6.16 9.27 -6.27
N SER A 32 6.57 9.52 -5.03
CA SER A 32 6.57 8.53 -3.96
C SER A 32 5.18 7.98 -3.62
N TYR A 33 4.13 8.83 -3.61
CA TYR A 33 2.76 8.39 -3.33
C TYR A 33 2.23 7.51 -4.45
N GLN A 34 2.47 7.90 -5.71
CA GLN A 34 2.07 7.12 -6.87
C GLN A 34 2.77 5.76 -6.89
N ARG A 35 4.09 5.70 -6.69
CA ARG A 35 4.85 4.44 -6.66
C ARG A 35 4.36 3.49 -5.57
N LEU A 36 4.17 3.99 -4.35
CA LEU A 36 3.69 3.17 -3.23
C LEU A 36 2.26 2.69 -3.44
N LEU A 37 1.35 3.58 -3.85
CA LEU A 37 -0.05 3.23 -4.08
C LEU A 37 -0.20 2.27 -5.27
N HIS A 38 0.59 2.45 -6.32
CA HIS A 38 0.64 1.55 -7.47
C HIS A 38 1.01 0.13 -7.05
N TYR A 39 2.14 -0.02 -6.35
CA TYR A 39 2.63 -1.33 -5.95
C TYR A 39 1.69 -2.02 -4.95
N LEU A 40 1.12 -1.27 -4.01
CA LEU A 40 0.10 -1.80 -3.10
C LEU A 40 -1.19 -2.22 -3.84
N THR A 41 -1.54 -1.55 -4.94
CA THR A 41 -2.73 -1.92 -5.74
C THR A 41 -2.51 -3.22 -6.50
N GLU A 42 -1.28 -3.50 -6.93
CA GLU A 42 -0.93 -4.74 -7.65
C GLU A 42 -0.63 -5.91 -6.71
N THR A 43 -0.47 -5.63 -5.41
CA THR A 43 -0.10 -6.63 -4.42
C THR A 43 -1.31 -7.04 -3.58
N PRO A 44 -1.72 -8.33 -3.62
CA PRO A 44 -2.87 -8.82 -2.86
C PRO A 44 -2.59 -8.98 -1.36
N THR A 45 -1.32 -8.92 -0.96
CA THR A 45 -0.87 -9.03 0.43
C THR A 45 -0.53 -7.68 1.01
N ALA A 46 -0.83 -7.47 2.29
CA ALA A 46 -0.33 -6.30 3.00
C ALA A 46 1.19 -6.41 3.19
N LEU A 47 1.86 -5.26 3.17
CA LEU A 47 3.32 -5.17 3.21
C LEU A 47 3.79 -4.23 4.30
N SER A 48 4.97 -4.51 4.85
CA SER A 48 5.60 -3.59 5.79
C SER A 48 6.18 -2.37 5.06
N ALA A 49 6.43 -1.29 5.81
CA ALA A 49 7.16 -0.14 5.26
C ALA A 49 8.58 -0.49 4.80
N GLY A 50 9.20 -1.50 5.42
CA GLY A 50 10.51 -2.03 5.03
C GLY A 50 10.46 -2.68 3.65
N ASP A 51 9.50 -3.58 3.43
CA ASP A 51 9.30 -4.26 2.14
C ASP A 51 9.04 -3.24 1.03
N LEU A 52 8.18 -2.26 1.30
CA LEU A 52 7.84 -1.19 0.37
C LEU A 52 9.04 -0.29 0.06
N SER A 53 9.85 0.05 1.06
CA SER A 53 11.07 0.83 0.87
C SER A 53 12.06 0.10 -0.03
N ALA A 54 12.29 -1.19 0.23
CA ALA A 54 13.20 -2.02 -0.54
C ALA A 54 12.75 -2.17 -2.00
N VAL A 55 11.47 -2.47 -2.23
CA VAL A 55 10.96 -2.75 -3.59
C VAL A 55 10.79 -1.50 -4.44
N THR A 56 10.38 -0.37 -3.84
CA THR A 56 10.15 0.88 -4.58
C THR A 56 11.39 1.76 -4.68
N ASN A 57 12.49 1.39 -4.01
CA ASN A 57 13.72 2.18 -3.86
C ASN A 57 13.47 3.58 -3.28
N ILE A 58 12.50 3.70 -2.38
CA ILE A 58 12.19 4.94 -1.65
C ILE A 58 12.82 4.84 -0.26
N PRO A 59 13.53 5.87 0.24
CA PRO A 59 14.12 5.82 1.57
C PRO A 59 13.08 5.53 2.65
N LEU A 60 13.41 4.62 3.58
CA LEU A 60 12.48 4.13 4.60
C LEU A 60 11.77 5.24 5.38
N PRO A 61 12.43 6.33 5.84
CA PRO A 61 11.74 7.44 6.51
C PRO A 61 10.71 8.15 5.61
N THR A 62 11.00 8.26 4.32
CA THR A 62 10.09 8.83 3.32
C THR A 62 8.92 7.90 3.06
N THR A 63 9.16 6.58 3.00
CA THR A 63 8.11 5.56 2.90
C THR A 63 7.15 5.63 4.08
N TYR A 64 7.65 5.73 5.32
CA TYR A 64 6.79 5.89 6.51
C TYR A 64 5.92 7.15 6.44
N ARG A 65 6.52 8.31 6.12
CA ARG A 65 5.77 9.57 5.99
C ARG A 65 4.71 9.49 4.90
N ALA A 66 5.03 8.83 3.79
CA ALA A 66 4.11 8.64 2.68
C ALA A 66 2.94 7.73 3.04
N LEU A 67 3.21 6.57 3.62
CA LEU A 67 2.18 5.62 4.03
C LEU A 67 1.25 6.22 5.10
N ARG A 68 1.79 6.97 6.05
CA ARG A 68 0.97 7.69 7.03
C ARG A 68 0.03 8.68 6.34
N ARG A 69 0.53 9.51 5.42
CA ARG A 69 -0.31 10.47 4.68
C ARG A 69 -1.35 9.79 3.81
N LEU A 70 -1.02 8.66 3.17
CA LEU A 70 -1.97 7.86 2.39
C LEU A 70 -3.07 7.27 3.29
N ALA A 71 -2.71 6.82 4.50
CA ALA A 71 -3.67 6.31 5.47
C ALA A 71 -4.56 7.40 6.07
N ASP A 72 -4.01 8.56 6.42
CA ASP A 72 -4.77 9.72 6.92
C ASP A 72 -5.82 10.21 5.90
N ARG A 73 -5.62 9.91 4.62
CA ARG A 73 -6.55 10.23 3.52
C ARG A 73 -7.40 9.04 3.07
N GLY A 74 -7.33 7.91 3.76
CA GLY A 74 -8.12 6.72 3.47
C GLY A 74 -7.82 6.10 2.10
N LEU A 75 -6.59 6.21 1.61
CA LEU A 75 -6.16 5.49 0.39
C LEU A 75 -5.57 4.12 0.71
N VAL A 76 -5.03 3.97 1.93
CA VAL A 76 -4.35 2.77 2.41
C VAL A 76 -4.82 2.52 3.84
N ASP A 77 -5.17 1.28 4.15
CA ASP A 77 -5.39 0.84 5.53
C ASP A 77 -4.11 0.25 6.10
N TRP A 78 -4.03 0.22 7.43
CA TRP A 78 -2.97 -0.47 8.11
C TRP A 78 -3.51 -1.28 9.28
N TYR A 79 -2.83 -2.39 9.57
CA TYR A 79 -3.07 -3.19 10.75
C TYR A 79 -1.75 -3.51 11.44
N THR A 80 -1.84 -3.85 12.71
CA THR A 80 -0.70 -4.31 13.49
C THR A 80 -0.74 -5.81 13.61
N ASP A 81 0.43 -6.43 13.66
CA ASP A 81 0.53 -7.83 14.03
C ASP A 81 0.20 -8.03 15.52
N LYS A 82 0.05 -9.29 15.97
CA LYS A 82 -0.27 -9.60 17.38
C LYS A 82 0.77 -9.08 18.38
N SER A 83 2.00 -8.82 17.92
CA SER A 83 3.07 -8.24 18.75
C SER A 83 2.99 -6.71 18.86
N ALA A 84 2.15 -6.06 18.05
CA ALA A 84 2.05 -4.60 17.90
C ALA A 84 3.35 -3.91 17.46
N VAL A 85 4.35 -4.67 17.01
CA VAL A 85 5.68 -4.15 16.64
C VAL A 85 5.71 -3.69 15.17
N ALA A 86 4.94 -4.35 14.30
CA ALA A 86 4.97 -4.08 12.87
C ALA A 86 3.62 -3.62 12.33
N ARG A 87 3.63 -2.53 11.55
CA ARG A 87 2.48 -2.09 10.75
C ARG A 87 2.55 -2.66 9.34
N TRP A 88 1.47 -3.27 8.93
CA TRP A 88 1.25 -3.80 7.59
C TRP A 88 0.26 -2.91 6.86
N TYR A 89 0.56 -2.56 5.62
CA TYR A 89 -0.20 -1.61 4.81
C TYR A 89 -0.81 -2.31 3.60
N ALA A 90 -2.06 -1.98 3.28
CA ALA A 90 -2.76 -2.49 2.10
C ALA A 90 -3.70 -1.41 1.53
N VAL A 91 -4.00 -1.46 0.22
CA VAL A 91 -4.96 -0.51 -0.37
C VAL A 91 -6.33 -0.71 0.26
N ARG A 92 -6.95 0.39 0.68
CA ARG A 92 -8.34 0.34 1.17
C ARG A 92 -9.25 -0.09 0.03
N SER A 93 -9.78 -1.30 0.14
CA SER A 93 -10.96 -1.72 -0.63
C SER A 93 -12.17 -1.50 0.27
N GLY A 94 -13.28 -0.98 -0.26
CA GLY A 94 -14.44 -0.44 0.50
C GLY A 94 -15.17 -1.35 1.49
N HIS A 95 -14.59 -2.48 1.91
CA HIS A 95 -15.08 -3.36 2.96
C HIS A 95 -13.93 -3.64 3.93
N ASN A 96 -14.21 -3.59 5.24
CA ASN A 96 -13.27 -3.96 6.31
C ASN A 96 -12.79 -5.41 6.11
N LYS A 97 -11.74 -5.60 5.31
CA LYS A 97 -11.16 -6.91 5.06
C LYS A 97 -10.38 -7.29 6.31
N ASN A 98 -10.82 -8.33 7.00
CA ASN A 98 -9.97 -9.02 7.94
C ASN A 98 -8.78 -9.59 7.15
N TYR A 99 -7.56 -9.45 7.66
CA TYR A 99 -6.36 -10.02 7.03
C TYR A 99 -5.93 -11.27 7.80
N CYS A 100 -5.61 -12.35 7.09
CA CYS A 100 -5.05 -13.55 7.68
C CYS A 100 -3.65 -13.24 8.20
N THR A 101 -3.41 -13.44 9.50
CA THR A 101 -2.12 -13.13 10.13
C THR A 101 -0.98 -14.05 9.67
N ALA A 102 -1.28 -15.20 9.05
CA ALA A 102 -0.27 -16.13 8.55
C ALA A 102 0.23 -15.76 7.14
N CYS A 103 -0.65 -15.24 6.28
CA CYS A 103 -0.31 -14.98 4.88
C CYS A 103 -0.50 -13.52 4.45
N ASN A 104 -0.97 -12.64 5.34
CA ASN A 104 -1.27 -11.22 5.08
C ASN A 104 -2.16 -10.96 3.87
N ARG A 105 -2.99 -11.95 3.51
CA ARG A 105 -4.03 -11.80 2.49
C ARG A 105 -5.36 -11.46 3.17
N PRO A 106 -6.22 -10.68 2.53
CA PRO A 106 -7.57 -10.50 3.02
C PRO A 106 -8.34 -11.82 3.02
N TYR A 107 -9.20 -12.04 4.00
CA TYR A 107 -10.23 -13.07 3.93
C TYR A 107 -11.16 -12.72 2.77
N VAL A 108 -11.21 -13.60 1.78
CA VAL A 108 -12.21 -13.57 0.71
C VAL A 108 -13.30 -14.53 1.17
N GLU A 109 -14.45 -14.00 1.59
CA GLU A 109 -15.67 -14.81 1.65
C GLU A 109 -15.97 -15.19 0.20
N HIS A 110 -15.77 -16.46 -0.12
CA HIS A 110 -16.34 -17.05 -1.32
C HIS A 110 -17.82 -17.31 -1.01
N GLU A 111 -18.70 -16.45 -1.51
CA GLU A 111 -20.12 -16.78 -1.68
C GLU A 111 -20.31 -17.85 -2.76
#